data_AF-W6WJY2-F1
#
_entry.id   AF-W6WJY2-F1
#
_cell.length_a   1.000
_cell.length_b   1.000
_cell.length_c   1.000
_cell.angle_alpha   90.00
_cell.angle_beta   90.00
_cell.angle_gamma   90.00
#
_symmetry.space_group_name_H-M   'P 1'
#
loop_
_entity.id
_entity.type
_entity.pdbx_description
1 polymer ?
#
loop_
_entity_poly.entity_id
_entity_poly.type
_entity_poly.pdbx_seq_one_letter_code
_entity_poly.pdbx_strand_id
1 'polypeptide(L)' 'MPKKAARILAFETAVDSEELEAAISYLEQKLDDASLRNEPVPFLAYRNRMIFRTTLDIRHGAKNRHGEF' A
#
# COMPACT_ATOMS: atom_id res chain seq x y z
N MET A 1 5.23 -13.46 -2.83
CA MET A 1 3.87 -13.21 -2.27
C MET A 1 3.78 -11.78 -1.70
N PRO A 2 2.65 -11.08 -1.85
CA PRO A 2 2.45 -9.69 -1.41
C PRO A 2 2.89 -9.41 0.04
N LYS A 3 2.62 -10.33 0.97
CA LYS A 3 3.04 -10.23 2.38
C LYS A 3 4.56 -10.10 2.59
N LYS A 4 5.40 -10.78 1.78
CA LYS A 4 6.86 -10.68 1.90
C LYS A 4 7.37 -9.31 1.45
N ALA A 5 6.85 -8.81 0.32
CA ALA A 5 7.19 -7.49 -0.20
C ALA A 5 6.76 -6.38 0.77
N ALA A 6 5.54 -6.47 1.31
CA ALA A 6 5.04 -5.50 2.28
C ALA A 6 5.89 -5.43 3.55
N ARG A 7 6.32 -6.59 4.08
CA ARG A 7 7.23 -6.64 5.22
C ARG A 7 8.57 -5.96 4.94
N ILE A 8 9.19 -6.26 3.80
CA ILE A 8 10.48 -5.65 3.42
C ILE A 8 10.32 -4.13 3.36
N LEU A 9 9.30 -3.65 2.63
CA LEU A 9 9.05 -2.23 2.47
C LEU A 9 8.69 -1.52 3.79
N ALA A 10 8.06 -2.23 4.73
CA ALA A 10 7.68 -1.66 6.02
C ALA A 10 8.88 -1.28 6.88
N PHE A 11 10.01 -1.98 6.72
CA PHE A 11 11.27 -1.72 7.45
C PHE A 11 12.26 -0.87 6.65
N GLU A 12 11.95 -0.56 5.40
CA GLU A 12 12.77 0.30 4.55
C GLU A 12 12.42 1.77 4.78
N THR A 13 13.44 2.62 4.94
CA THR A 13 13.28 4.07 5.23
C THR A 13 13.36 4.94 3.98
N ALA A 14 13.59 4.35 2.81
CA ALA A 14 13.70 5.08 1.56
C ALA A 14 12.35 5.61 1.04
N VAL A 15 11.23 5.12 1.59
CA VAL A 15 9.87 5.53 1.22
C VAL A 15 9.08 5.81 2.49
N ASP A 16 8.58 7.04 2.61
CA ASP A 16 7.82 7.49 3.78
C ASP A 16 6.35 7.04 3.73
N SER A 17 5.65 7.18 4.86
CA SER A 17 4.24 6.76 4.95
C SER A 17 3.33 7.63 4.07
N GLU A 18 3.63 8.93 3.96
CA GLU A 18 2.91 9.86 3.08
C GLU A 18 3.05 9.48 1.60
N GLU A 19 4.24 9.04 1.18
CA GLU A 19 4.48 8.57 -0.18
C GLU A 19 3.71 7.28 -0.49
N LEU A 20 3.60 6.38 0.50
CA LEU A 20 2.76 5.18 0.38
C LEU A 20 1.27 5.52 0.26
N GLU A 21 0.78 6.49 1.03
CA GLU A 21 -0.61 6.95 0.98
C GLU A 21 -0.94 7.61 -0.37
N ALA A 22 -0.04 8.44 -0.89
CA ALA A 22 -0.17 9.02 -2.22
C ALA A 22 -0.20 7.94 -3.31
N ALA A 23 0.70 6.94 -3.23
CA ALA A 23 0.73 5.82 -4.15
C ALA A 23 -0.56 4.98 -4.09
N ILE A 24 -1.09 4.71 -2.90
CA ILE A 24 -2.36 3.98 -2.73
C ILE A 24 -3.50 4.75 -3.38
N SER A 25 -3.59 6.06 -3.15
CA SER A 25 -4.64 6.91 -3.71
C SER A 25 -4.63 6.91 -5.25
N TYR A 26 -3.44 7.01 -5.86
CA TYR A 26 -3.27 6.89 -7.31
C TYR A 26 -3.70 5.52 -7.84
N LEU A 27 -3.31 4.44 -7.16
CA LEU A 27 -3.66 3.08 -7.57
C LEU A 27 -5.16 2.81 -7.44
N GLU A 28 -5.83 3.40 -6.44
CA GLU A 28 -7.28 3.33 -6.29
C GLU A 28 -8.00 4.02 -7.44
N GLN A 29 -7.62 5.26 -7.75
CA GLN A 29 -8.17 5.97 -8.89
C GLN A 29 -8.03 5.16 -10.18
N LYS A 30 -6.86 4.54 -10.41
CA LYS A 30 -6.63 3.69 -11.59
C LYS A 30 -7.53 2.46 -11.65
N LEU A 31 -7.84 1.85 -10.50
CA LEU A 31 -8.76 0.72 -10.43
C LEU A 31 -10.21 1.17 -10.65
N ASP A 32 -10.58 2.30 -10.07
CA ASP A 32 -11.92 2.89 -10.21
C ASP A 32 -12.17 3.30 -11.67
N ASP A 33 -11.21 3.94 -12.33
CA ASP A 33 -11.30 4.32 -13.73
C ASP A 33 -11.47 3.11 -14.66
N ALA A 34 -10.79 2.00 -14.37
CA ALA A 34 -10.93 0.76 -15.13
C ALA A 34 -12.33 0.14 -14.91
N SER A 35 -12.83 0.16 -13.67
CA SER A 35 -14.19 -0.28 -13.34
C SER A 35 -15.24 0.58 -14.06
N LEU A 36 -15.08 1.90 -14.07
CA LEU A 36 -16.01 2.84 -14.74
C LEU A 36 -16.05 2.63 -16.25
N ARG A 37 -14.93 2.24 -16.86
CA ARG A 37 -14.81 1.96 -18.28
C ARG A 37 -15.13 0.50 -18.65
N ASN A 38 -15.50 -0.32 -17.66
CA ASN A 38 -15.74 -1.75 -17.83
C ASN A 38 -14.53 -2.49 -18.44
N GLU A 39 -13.32 -2.01 -18.10
CA GLU A 39 -12.05 -2.58 -18.53
C GLU A 39 -11.61 -3.70 -17.55
N PRO A 40 -10.77 -4.65 -17.99
CA PRO A 40 -10.18 -5.65 -17.10
C PRO A 40 -9.40 -4.99 -15.96
N VAL A 41 -9.51 -5.57 -14.76
CA VAL A 41 -8.80 -5.07 -13.57
C VAL A 41 -7.28 -5.00 -13.83
N PRO A 42 -6.65 -3.82 -13.73
CA PRO A 42 -5.22 -3.68 -13.88
C PRO A 42 -4.48 -4.44 -12.76
N PHE A 43 -4.06 -5.68 -13.02
CA PHE A 43 -3.52 -6.59 -12.01
C PHE A 43 -2.37 -5.99 -11.19
N LEU A 44 -1.44 -5.28 -11.84
CA LEU A 44 -0.33 -4.64 -11.15
C LEU A 44 -0.79 -3.52 -10.23
N ALA A 45 -1.82 -2.76 -10.59
CA ALA A 45 -2.37 -1.73 -9.73
C ALA A 45 -3.01 -2.34 -8.48
N TYR A 46 -3.82 -3.38 -8.67
CA TYR A 46 -4.44 -4.12 -7.57
C TYR A 46 -3.39 -4.72 -6.62
N ARG A 47 -2.40 -5.41 -7.19
CA ARG A 47 -1.34 -6.06 -6.41
C ARG A 47 -0.51 -5.04 -5.62
N ASN A 48 -0.11 -3.95 -6.25
CA ASN A 48 0.73 -2.94 -5.60
C ASN A 48 -0.05 -2.20 -4.51
N ARG A 49 -1.33 -1.89 -4.74
CA ARG A 49 -2.22 -1.32 -3.72
C ARG A 49 -2.28 -2.21 -2.48
N MET A 50 -2.46 -3.52 -2.66
CA MET A 50 -2.49 -4.47 -1.56
C MET A 50 -1.17 -4.52 -0.79
N ILE A 51 -0.03 -4.47 -1.48
CA ILE A 51 1.29 -4.43 -0.85
C ILE A 51 1.44 -3.16 -0.01
N PHE A 52 1.18 -1.99 -0.59
CA PHE A 52 1.37 -0.71 0.10
C PHE A 52 0.43 -0.52 1.28
N ARG A 53 -0.84 -0.93 1.17
CA ARG A 53 -1.76 -0.95 2.31
C ARG A 53 -1.25 -1.85 3.44
N THR A 54 -0.81 -3.06 3.10
CA THR A 54 -0.22 -3.98 4.08
C THR A 54 1.04 -3.38 4.73
N THR A 55 1.85 -2.64 3.96
CA THR A 55 3.02 -1.93 4.49
C THR A 55 2.63 -0.88 5.53
N LEU A 56 1.63 -0.04 5.24
CA LEU A 56 1.13 0.96 6.19
C LEU A 56 0.54 0.31 7.44
N ASP A 57 -0.24 -0.77 7.29
CA ASP A 57 -0.79 -1.50 8.44
C ASP A 57 0.31 -2.01 9.38
N ILE A 58 1.42 -2.52 8.82
CA ILE A 58 2.59 -2.95 9.61
C ILE A 58 3.24 -1.76 10.32
N ARG A 59 3.42 -0.63 9.62
CA ARG A 59 4.04 0.59 10.19
C ARG A 59 3.17 1.17 11.32
N HIS A 60 1.86 1.27 11.13
CA HIS A 60 0.92 1.74 12.16
C HIS A 60 0.85 0.79 13.35
N GLY A 61 0.80 -0.52 13.10
CA GLY A 61 0.87 -1.53 14.17
C GLY A 61 2.20 -1.51 14.92
N ALA A 62 3.31 -1.14 14.29
CA ALA A 62 4.60 -0.95 14.95
C ALA A 62 4.63 0.33 15.81
N LYS A 63 4.09 1.45 15.31
CA LYS A 63 3.95 2.70 16.05
C LYS A 63 3.11 2.51 17.33
N ASN A 64 1.97 1.82 17.24
CA ASN A 64 1.11 1.56 18.39
C ASN A 64 1.76 0.68 19.47
N ARG A 65 2.79 -0.12 19.12
CA ARG A 65 3.56 -0.93 20.08
C ARG A 65 4.72 -0.20 20.74
N HIS A 66 5.13 0.96 20.20
CA HIS A 66 6.27 1.75 20.70
C HIS A 66 5.83 3.09 21.31
N GLY A 67 4.53 3.34 21.41
CA GLY A 67 3.92 4.60 21.85
C GLY A 67 3.38 4.63 23.29
N GLU A 68 3.91 3.81 24.20
CA GLU A 68 3.64 3.90 25.64
C GLU A 68 4.96 4.01 26.42
N PHE A 69 5.53 5.21 26.54
CA PHE A 69 6.44 5.63 27.63
C PHE A 69 6.42 7.16 27.76
#